data_AF-A0A925VFY5-F1
#
_entry.id   AF-A0A925VFY5-F1
#
_cell.length_a   1.000
_cell.length_b   1.000
_cell.length_c   1.000
_cell.angle_alpha   90.00
_cell.angle_beta   90.00
_cell.angle_gamma   90.00
#
_symmetry.space_group_name_H-M   'P 1'
#
loop_
_entity.id
_entity.type
_entity.pdbx_description
1 polymer ?
#
loop_
_entity_poly.entity_id
_entity_poly.type
_entity_poly.pdbx_seq_one_letter_code
_entity_poly.pdbx_strand_id
1 'polypeptide(L)' 'MPIVELPELLAALPPALQAMAADMFHVARATGTLDPPDAMIPWLARHFGSLEEARRQTTVRVCNRLTLEEALFNPLRALR' A
#
# COMPACT_ATOMS: atom_id res chain seq x y z
N MET A 1 -7.28 -2.40 11.67
CA MET A 1 -5.82 -2.59 11.46
C MET A 1 -5.57 -2.43 9.97
N PRO A 2 -5.01 -1.31 9.50
CA PRO A 2 -4.89 -1.08 8.07
C PRO A 2 -3.68 -1.85 7.51
N ILE A 3 -3.87 -2.57 6.39
CA ILE A 3 -2.83 -3.34 5.68
C ILE A 3 -1.57 -2.50 5.38
N VAL A 4 -1.68 -1.17 5.36
CA VAL A 4 -0.59 -0.21 5.15
C VAL A 4 0.50 -0.25 6.23
N GLU A 5 0.20 -0.78 7.42
CA GLU A 5 1.12 -0.92 8.57
C GLU A 5 1.83 -2.27 8.60
N LEU A 6 1.66 -3.11 7.56
CA LEU A 6 2.29 -4.42 7.49
C LEU A 6 3.82 -4.39 7.68
N PRO A 7 4.58 -3.42 7.14
CA PRO A 7 6.02 -3.32 7.42
C PRO A 7 6.35 -3.16 8.91
N GLU A 8 5.60 -2.32 9.62
CA GLU A 8 5.77 -2.11 11.06
C GLU A 8 5.42 -3.36 11.87
N LEU A 9 4.33 -4.04 11.48
CA LEU A 9 3.90 -5.28 12.14
C LEU A 9 4.95 -6.39 11.97
N LEU A 10 5.58 -6.49 10.79
CA LEU A 10 6.69 -7.42 10.56
C LEU A 10 7.90 -7.06 11.42
N ALA A 11 8.27 -5.77 11.48
CA ALA A 11 9.39 -5.30 12.30
C ALA A 11 9.18 -5.50 13.82
N ALA A 12 7.93 -5.61 14.28
CA ALA A 12 7.58 -5.87 15.67
C ALA A 12 7.66 -7.35 16.06
N LEU A 13 7.84 -8.27 15.11
CA LEU A 13 7.94 -9.71 15.41
C LEU A 13 9.25 -10.04 16.15
N PRO A 14 9.31 -11.16 16.89
CA PRO A 14 10.57 -11.72 17.35
C PRO A 14 11.56 -11.97 16.19
N PRO A 15 12.89 -11.86 16.39
CA PRO A 15 13.87 -11.95 15.31
C PRO A 15 13.77 -13.22 14.45
N ALA A 16 13.48 -14.38 15.07
CA ALA A 16 13.30 -15.63 14.34
C ALA A 16 12.11 -15.57 13.37
N LEU A 17 11.00 -14.95 13.78
CA LEU A 17 9.82 -14.80 12.94
C LEU A 17 10.01 -13.72 11.88
N GLN A 18 10.78 -12.66 12.17
CA GLN A 18 11.18 -11.68 11.14
C GLN A 18 11.96 -12.34 10.02
N ALA A 19 12.95 -13.19 10.35
CA ALA A 19 13.76 -13.91 9.38
C ALA A 19 12.90 -14.85 8.53
N MET A 20 12.05 -15.67 9.17
CA MET A 20 11.11 -16.55 8.46
C MET A 20 10.17 -15.77 7.52
N ALA A 21 9.65 -14.63 7.97
CA ALA A 21 8.79 -13.79 7.15
C ALA A 21 9.54 -13.19 5.95
N ALA A 22 10.79 -12.75 6.12
CA ALA A 22 11.63 -12.22 5.05
C ALA A 22 12.04 -13.28 4.02
N ASP A 23 12.23 -14.53 4.45
CA ASP A 23 12.52 -15.65 3.57
C ASP A 23 11.30 -16.00 2.69
N MET A 24 10.10 -15.97 3.26
CA MET A 24 8.86 -16.33 2.57
C MET A 24 8.25 -15.18 1.78
N PHE A 25 8.36 -13.95 2.26
CA PHE A 25 7.65 -12.79 1.72
C PHE A 25 8.57 -11.60 1.52
N HIS A 26 8.39 -10.93 0.39
CA HIS A 26 8.92 -9.60 0.17
C HIS A 26 7.78 -8.58 0.28
N VAL A 27 7.82 -7.77 1.34
CA VAL A 27 6.86 -6.69 1.58
C VAL A 27 7.53 -5.35 1.30
N ALA A 28 6.92 -4.56 0.42
CA ALA A 28 7.38 -3.21 0.09
C ALA A 28 6.23 -2.22 0.29
N ARG A 29 6.53 -1.09 0.93
CA ARG A 29 5.63 0.06 1.00
C ARG A 29 6.20 1.18 0.13
N ALA A 30 5.35 1.75 -0.72
CA ALA A 30 5.69 2.92 -1.52
C ALA A 30 4.63 4.01 -1.35
N THR A 31 5.07 5.26 -1.27
CA THR A 31 4.20 6.43 -1.31
C THR A 31 4.36 7.12 -2.66
N GLY A 32 3.28 7.20 -3.42
CA GLY A 32 3.22 7.91 -4.70
C GLY A 32 2.54 9.26 -4.53
N THR A 33 2.96 10.23 -5.34
CA THR A 33 2.29 11.51 -5.48
C THR A 33 1.61 11.63 -6.84
N LEU A 34 0.44 12.26 -6.85
CA LEU A 34 -0.30 12.62 -8.05
C LEU A 34 -0.41 14.14 -8.11
N ASP A 35 0.01 14.71 -9.23
CA ASP A 35 -0.25 16.10 -9.58
C ASP A 35 -1.28 16.15 -10.72
N PRO A 36 -2.58 16.24 -10.40
CA PRO A 36 -3.63 16.24 -11.40
C PRO A 36 -3.79 17.65 -12.02
N PRO A 37 -4.11 17.75 -13.31
CA PRO A 37 -4.53 19.01 -13.92
C PRO A 37 -5.73 19.63 -13.19
N ASP A 38 -5.81 20.96 -13.15
CA ASP A 38 -6.88 21.70 -12.44
C ASP A 38 -8.28 21.25 -12.83
N ALA A 39 -8.49 20.96 -14.13
CA ALA A 39 -9.76 20.49 -14.67
C ALA A 39 -10.21 19.13 -14.07
N MET A 40 -9.29 18.32 -13.56
CA MET A 40 -9.57 17.01 -12.97
C MET A 40 -9.86 17.07 -11.46
N ILE A 41 -9.48 18.16 -10.79
CA ILE A 41 -9.64 18.30 -9.33
C ILE A 41 -11.10 18.11 -8.87
N PRO A 42 -12.12 18.72 -9.52
CA PRO A 42 -13.51 18.54 -9.11
C PRO A 42 -13.98 17.09 -9.24
N TRP A 43 -13.53 16.39 -10.28
CA TRP A 43 -13.86 14.98 -10.49
C TRP A 43 -13.23 14.09 -9.42
N LEU A 44 -11.94 14.31 -9.09
CA LEU A 44 -11.24 13.57 -8.05
C LEU A 44 -11.89 13.75 -6.68
N ALA A 45 -12.24 14.98 -6.32
CA ALA A 45 -12.92 15.29 -5.07
C ALA A 45 -14.29 14.60 -4.98
N ARG A 46 -15.06 14.60 -6.08
CA ARG A 46 -16.37 13.93 -6.14
C ARG A 46 -16.25 12.40 -6.07
N HIS A 47 -15.27 11.81 -6.76
CA HIS A 47 -15.17 10.36 -6.90
C HIS A 47 -14.53 9.70 -5.69
N PHE A 48 -13.45 10.29 -5.16
CA PHE A 48 -12.70 9.72 -4.04
C PHE A 48 -13.04 10.35 -2.69
N GLY A 49 -13.85 11.41 -2.66
CA GLY A 49 -14.22 12.14 -1.43
C GLY A 49 -13.09 13.01 -0.86
N SER A 50 -11.83 12.60 -1.02
CA SER A 50 -10.64 13.33 -0.57
C SER A 50 -9.63 13.51 -1.70
N LEU A 51 -9.41 14.76 -2.11
CA LEU A 51 -8.34 15.10 -3.06
C LEU A 51 -6.96 14.76 -2.49
N GLU A 52 -6.77 14.93 -1.19
CA GLU A 52 -5.48 14.66 -0.53
C GLU A 52 -5.11 13.19 -0.56
N GLU A 53 -6.09 12.29 -0.38
CA GLU A 53 -5.85 10.85 -0.50
C GLU A 53 -5.53 10.47 -1.95
N ALA A 54 -6.18 11.11 -2.93
CA ALA A 54 -5.85 10.95 -4.35
C ALA A 54 -4.44 11.45 -4.69
N ARG A 55 -4.03 12.59 -4.10
CA ARG A 55 -2.71 13.22 -4.30
C ARG A 55 -1.58 12.46 -3.66
N ARG A 56 -1.79 11.80 -2.52
CA ARG A 56 -0.75 11.06 -1.80
C ARG A 56 -1.23 9.66 -1.45
N GLN A 57 -0.74 8.68 -2.19
CA GLN A 57 -1.20 7.31 -2.12
C GLN A 57 -0.13 6.44 -1.48
N THR A 58 -0.50 5.69 -0.45
CA THR A 58 0.36 4.64 0.11
C THR A 58 -0.07 3.31 -0.45
N THR A 59 0.87 2.57 -1.03
CA THR A 59 0.66 1.23 -1.54
C THR A 59 1.53 0.23 -0.78
N VAL A 60 0.99 -0.95 -0.54
CA VAL A 60 1.75 -2.09 0.00
C VAL A 60 1.70 -3.21 -1.01
N ARG A 61 2.87 -3.70 -1.38
CA ARG A 61 3.07 -4.84 -2.26
C ARG A 61 3.62 -5.98 -1.43
N VAL A 62 2.97 -7.14 -1.52
CA VAL A 62 3.40 -8.38 -0.87
C VAL A 62 3.64 -9.41 -1.95
N CYS A 63 4.87 -9.90 -2.06
CA CYS A 63 5.23 -10.97 -2.96
C CYS A 63 5.58 -12.21 -2.13
N ASN A 64 4.91 -13.33 -2.40
CA ASN A 64 5.33 -14.63 -1.89
C ASN A 64 6.53 -15.09 -2.72
N ARG A 65 7.70 -15.23 -2.08
CA ARG A 65 8.95 -15.59 -2.74
C ARG A 65 8.99 -17.07 -3.16
N LEU A 66 8.15 -17.90 -2.55
CA LEU A 66 8.06 -19.33 -2.84
C LEU A 66 7.17 -19.63 -4.04
N THR A 67 6.04 -18.92 -4.17
CA THR A 67 5.07 -19.11 -5.26
C THR A 67 5.17 -18.06 -6.35
N LEU A 68 5.87 -16.96 -6.10
CA LEU A 68 5.95 -15.76 -6.94
C LEU A 68 4.60 -15.03 -7.13
N GLU A 69 3.59 -15.39 -6.35
CA GLU A 69 2.32 -14.68 -6.32
C GLU A 69 2.48 -13.31 -5.68
N GLU A 70 1.78 -12.32 -6.23
CA GLU A 70 1.83 -10.94 -5.75
C GLU A 70 0.43 -10.42 -5.40
N ALA A 71 0.36 -9.72 -4.27
CA ALA A 71 -0.78 -8.93 -3.87
C ALA A 71 -0.38 -7.46 -3.73
N LEU A 72 -1.19 -6.57 -4.31
CA LEU A 72 -1.01 -5.12 -4.20
C LEU A 72 -2.24 -4.49 -3.53
N PHE A 73 -2.00 -3.83 -2.40
CA PHE A 73 -3.00 -3.06 -1.69
C PHE A 73 -2.78 -1.56 -1.90
N ASN A 74 -3.83 -0.87 -2.33
CA ASN A 74 -3.92 0.58 -2.35
C ASN A 74 -5.28 0.94 -1.72
N PRO A 75 -5.32 1.71 -0.62
CA PRO A 75 -6.58 2.12 0.02
C PRO A 75 -7.59 2.71 -0.96
N LEU A 76 -7.14 3.52 -1.93
CA LEU A 76 -8.04 4.09 -2.95
C LEU A 76 -8.66 3.03 -3.86
N ARG A 77 -7.97 1.93 -4.16
CA ARG A 77 -8.53 0.81 -4.97
C ARG A 77 -9.56 -0.01 -4.19
N ALA A 78 -9.64 0.15 -2.88
CA ALA A 78 -10.64 -0.49 -2.04
C ALA A 78 -11.94 0.33 -1.93
N LEU A 79 -11.93 1.62 -2.31
CA LEU A 79 -13.10 2.51 -2.35
C LEU A 79 -14.01 2.28 -3.56
N ARG A 80 -14.00 1.08 -4.17
CA ARG A 80 -14.84 0.75 -5.33
C ARG A 80 -16.32 0.73 -4.96
#